data_AF-A0A9P0FC95-F1
#
_entry.id   AF-A0A9P0FC95-F1
#
_cell.length_a   1.000
_cell.length_b   1.000
_cell.length_c   1.000
_cell.angle_alpha   90.00
_cell.angle_beta   90.00
_cell.angle_gamma   90.00
#
_symmetry.space_group_name_H-M   'P 1'
#
loop_
_entity.id
_entity.type
_entity.pdbx_description
1 polymer ?
#
loop_
_entity_poly.entity_id
_entity_poly.type
_entity_poly.pdbx_seq_one_letter_code
_entity_poly.pdbx_strand_id
1 'polypeptide(L)'
;MLCVFLVLISLVCKTNGQFFAVCRGVYNTCPSIDGAYPVYIPLPNCNQYCECSWGTPYLYNCPSGLYFDSTYNVCDLPENVECGVPAKKTPTPTSSSICFDYGSCPAYDGQGSVYYALPDCTKFCQCSNGAPFLFSCPAGLHFNENFNVCDWPVDADCA
;
A
#
# COMPACT_ATOMS: atom_id res chain seq x y z
N MET A 1 24.35 18.83 -33.97
CA MET A 1 25.26 18.83 -32.81
C MET A 1 24.76 17.74 -31.87
N LEU A 2 25.63 16.78 -31.54
CA LEU A 2 25.36 15.40 -31.08
C LEU A 2 24.25 15.23 -30.01
N CYS A 3 23.19 14.48 -30.34
CA CYS A 3 22.35 13.80 -29.36
C CYS A 3 23.03 12.46 -29.00
N VAL A 4 23.68 12.40 -27.85
CA VAL A 4 24.23 11.16 -27.31
C VAL A 4 23.09 10.36 -26.68
N PHE A 5 22.88 9.16 -27.20
CA PHE A 5 21.95 8.15 -26.70
C PHE A 5 22.37 7.69 -25.29
N LEU A 6 21.51 7.91 -24.29
CA LEU A 6 21.49 7.16 -23.03
C LEU A 6 20.08 6.58 -22.85
N VAL A 7 20.01 5.26 -22.75
CA VAL A 7 18.92 4.39 -23.22
C VAL A 7 17.72 4.24 -22.24
N LEU A 8 17.47 5.17 -21.30
CA LEU A 8 16.38 4.94 -20.31
C LEU A 8 15.43 6.11 -20.03
N ILE A 9 15.71 7.33 -20.50
CA ILE A 9 14.86 8.49 -20.21
C ILE A 9 14.62 9.23 -21.51
N SER A 10 13.36 9.32 -21.93
CA SER A 10 13.00 10.12 -23.08
C SER A 10 12.28 11.36 -22.62
N LEU A 11 12.75 12.50 -23.10
CA LEU A 11 12.26 13.82 -22.72
C LEU A 11 11.24 14.26 -23.76
N VAL A 12 10.00 14.53 -23.33
CA VAL A 12 8.93 15.05 -24.19
C VAL A 12 8.77 16.54 -23.94
N CYS A 13 8.69 17.33 -25.02
CA CYS A 13 8.47 18.77 -24.96
C CYS A 13 6.96 19.03 -24.94
N LYS A 14 6.42 19.58 -23.84
CA LYS A 14 4.97 19.79 -23.68
C LYS A 14 4.54 21.22 -24.07
N THR A 15 5.15 22.26 -23.49
CA THR A 15 5.02 23.67 -23.91
C THR A 15 6.21 24.49 -23.37
N ASN A 16 6.56 25.61 -24.02
CA ASN A 16 7.64 26.53 -23.61
C ASN A 16 9.07 25.93 -23.48
N GLY A 17 9.37 24.85 -24.21
CA GLY A 17 10.71 24.24 -24.19
C GLY A 17 11.06 23.47 -22.90
N GLN A 18 10.09 23.24 -22.01
CA GLN A 18 10.28 22.37 -20.85
C GLN A 18 10.21 20.90 -21.26
N PHE A 19 11.22 20.16 -20.85
CA PHE A 19 11.39 18.75 -21.13
C PHE A 19 10.96 17.93 -19.91
N PHE A 20 9.97 17.05 -20.09
CA PHE A 20 9.49 16.15 -19.04
C PHE A 20 9.97 14.73 -19.30
N ALA A 21 10.49 14.07 -18.27
CA ALA A 21 10.84 12.66 -18.35
C ALA A 21 9.55 11.84 -18.46
N VAL A 22 9.50 10.93 -19.44
CA VAL A 22 8.42 9.95 -19.56
C VAL A 22 8.95 8.55 -19.38
N CYS A 23 8.10 7.68 -18.84
CA CYS A 23 8.42 6.28 -18.72
C CYS A 23 8.41 5.61 -20.11
N ARG A 24 9.44 4.82 -20.44
CA ARG A 24 9.48 4.01 -21.66
C ARG A 24 9.67 2.53 -21.33
N GLY A 25 8.82 1.67 -21.90
CA GLY A 25 8.85 0.22 -21.69
C GLY A 25 7.58 -0.48 -22.20
N VAL A 26 7.64 -1.81 -22.33
CA VAL A 26 6.56 -2.67 -22.88
C VAL A 26 5.32 -2.73 -21.98
N TYR A 27 5.42 -2.26 -20.73
CA TYR A 27 4.41 -2.41 -19.67
C TYR A 27 3.76 -1.08 -19.21
N ASN A 28 4.05 0.05 -19.88
CA ASN A 28 3.65 1.38 -19.41
C ASN A 28 2.56 2.04 -20.29
N THR A 29 1.47 1.33 -20.56
CA THR A 29 0.36 1.85 -21.38
C THR A 29 -0.57 2.73 -20.56
N CYS A 30 -0.65 4.02 -20.90
CA CYS A 30 -1.64 4.93 -20.33
C CYS A 30 -2.95 4.93 -21.12
N PRO A 31 -4.09 5.14 -20.46
CA PRO A 31 -5.34 5.42 -21.17
C PRO A 31 -5.22 6.74 -21.95
N SER A 32 -5.76 6.75 -23.17
CA SER A 32 -5.72 7.93 -24.06
C SER A 32 -6.49 9.15 -23.52
N ILE A 33 -7.39 8.93 -22.57
CA ILE A 33 -8.22 9.95 -21.93
C ILE A 33 -8.16 9.72 -20.41
N ASP A 34 -8.00 10.81 -19.66
CA ASP A 34 -7.96 10.76 -18.20
C ASP A 34 -9.35 10.41 -17.64
N GLY A 35 -9.37 9.51 -16.65
CA GLY A 35 -10.59 9.11 -15.96
C GLY A 35 -10.92 10.00 -14.75
N ALA A 36 -11.91 9.60 -13.96
CA ALA A 36 -12.22 10.25 -12.68
C ALA A 36 -11.08 10.11 -11.64
N TYR A 37 -10.22 9.10 -11.81
CA TYR A 37 -9.08 8.83 -10.93
C TYR A 37 -7.79 8.75 -11.75
N PRO A 38 -6.66 9.26 -11.22
CA PRO A 38 -5.36 9.14 -11.87
C PRO A 38 -4.92 7.68 -11.93
N VAL A 39 -4.21 7.35 -13.02
CA VAL A 39 -3.64 6.02 -13.22
C VAL A 39 -2.15 6.09 -12.97
N TYR A 40 -1.67 5.24 -12.06
CA TYR A 40 -0.26 5.11 -11.72
C TYR A 40 0.31 3.79 -12.21
N ILE A 41 1.57 3.80 -12.63
CA ILE A 41 2.27 2.60 -13.11
C ILE A 41 3.54 2.42 -12.27
N PRO A 42 3.67 1.33 -11.49
CA PRO A 42 4.89 1.05 -10.75
C PRO A 42 6.03 0.71 -11.70
N LEU A 43 7.26 1.12 -11.35
CA LEU A 43 8.46 0.83 -12.13
C LEU A 43 9.37 -0.16 -11.40
N PRO A 44 10.27 -0.85 -12.12
CA PRO A 44 11.29 -1.70 -11.49
C PRO A 44 12.21 -0.93 -10.53
N ASN A 45 12.40 0.38 -10.76
CA ASN A 45 13.05 1.27 -9.80
C ASN A 45 12.01 1.74 -8.77
N CYS A 46 12.11 1.25 -7.55
CA CYS A 46 11.15 1.44 -6.46
C CYS A 46 10.89 2.89 -6.08
N ASN A 47 11.91 3.74 -6.23
CA ASN A 47 11.79 5.17 -5.94
C ASN A 47 11.08 5.93 -7.08
N GLN A 48 10.68 5.25 -8.16
CA GLN A 48 10.09 5.85 -9.33
C GLN A 48 8.76 5.22 -9.68
N TYR A 49 7.85 6.04 -10.21
CA TYR A 49 6.57 5.59 -10.72
C TYR A 49 6.15 6.50 -11.88
N CYS A 50 5.17 6.06 -12.66
CA CYS A 50 4.57 6.88 -13.69
C CYS A 50 3.19 7.34 -13.25
N GLU A 51 2.83 8.57 -13.59
CA GLU A 51 1.46 9.04 -13.54
C GLU A 51 1.00 9.35 -14.97
N CYS A 52 -0.14 8.79 -15.34
CA CYS A 52 -0.72 9.00 -16.66
C CYS A 52 -1.45 10.33 -16.71
N SER A 53 -1.17 11.12 -17.76
CA SER A 53 -1.95 12.30 -18.10
C SER A 53 -2.06 12.44 -19.62
N TRP A 54 -3.29 12.45 -20.13
CA TRP A 54 -3.63 12.55 -21.55
C TRP A 54 -2.86 11.53 -22.42
N GLY A 55 -2.87 10.26 -22.02
CA GLY A 55 -2.17 9.19 -22.74
C GLY A 55 -0.65 9.17 -22.56
N THR A 56 -0.07 10.08 -21.78
CA THR A 56 1.38 10.16 -21.57
C THR A 56 1.77 9.75 -20.15
N PRO A 57 2.65 8.73 -19.96
CA PRO A 57 3.15 8.32 -18.66
C PRO A 57 4.32 9.21 -18.22
N TYR A 58 4.06 10.19 -17.36
CA TYR A 58 5.10 11.06 -16.81
C TYR A 58 5.84 10.38 -15.68
N LEU A 59 7.16 10.42 -15.71
CA LEU A 59 8.02 9.84 -14.69
C LEU A 59 8.08 10.77 -13.46
N TYR A 60 7.79 10.20 -12.29
CA TYR A 60 7.93 10.84 -11.00
C TYR A 60 8.92 10.06 -10.12
N ASN A 61 9.53 10.78 -9.19
CA ASN A 61 10.36 10.18 -8.14
C ASN A 61 9.67 10.41 -6.80
N CYS A 62 9.66 9.38 -5.97
CA CYS A 62 9.32 9.52 -4.57
C CYS A 62 10.36 10.38 -3.83
N PRO A 63 9.97 11.08 -2.75
CA PRO A 63 10.92 11.74 -1.86
C PRO A 63 12.04 10.79 -1.40
N SER A 64 13.19 11.37 -1.04
CA SER A 64 14.38 10.58 -0.68
C SER A 64 14.07 9.59 0.44
N GLY A 65 14.38 8.31 0.18
CA GLY A 65 14.18 7.21 1.13
C GLY A 65 12.81 6.55 1.08
N LEU A 66 11.89 6.98 0.20
CA LEU A 66 10.56 6.37 0.05
C LEU A 66 10.43 5.60 -1.28
N TYR A 67 9.62 4.56 -1.27
CA TYR A 67 9.28 3.72 -2.41
C TYR A 67 7.79 3.82 -2.77
N PHE A 68 7.46 3.63 -4.04
CA PHE A 68 6.09 3.73 -4.52
C PHE A 68 5.29 2.47 -4.20
N ASP A 69 4.27 2.61 -3.35
CA ASP A 69 3.27 1.60 -3.09
C ASP A 69 2.16 1.67 -4.15
N SER A 70 2.07 0.66 -5.00
CA SER A 70 1.04 0.57 -6.04
C SER A 70 -0.35 0.16 -5.53
N THR A 71 -0.44 -0.34 -4.29
CA THR A 71 -1.72 -0.68 -3.63
C THR A 71 -2.46 0.60 -3.22
N TYR A 72 -1.72 1.52 -2.62
CA TYR A 72 -2.28 2.79 -2.10
C TYR A 72 -1.99 4.00 -2.99
N ASN A 73 -1.16 3.83 -4.02
CA ASN A 73 -0.69 4.90 -4.92
C ASN A 73 0.00 6.04 -4.18
N VAL A 74 0.85 5.71 -3.20
CA VAL A 74 1.61 6.67 -2.39
C VAL A 74 3.07 6.27 -2.28
N CYS A 75 3.93 7.22 -1.93
CA CYS A 75 5.30 6.91 -1.54
C CYS A 75 5.33 6.56 -0.05
N ASP A 76 5.70 5.32 0.27
CA ASP A 76 5.77 4.79 1.62
C ASP A 76 7.20 4.33 1.94
N LEU A 77 7.44 3.95 3.19
CA LEU A 77 8.70 3.40 3.65
C LEU A 77 9.00 2.06 2.94
N PRO A 78 10.28 1.77 2.61
CA PRO A 78 10.67 0.54 1.92
C PRO A 78 10.15 -0.76 2.55
N GLU A 79 10.01 -0.80 3.88
CA GLU A 79 9.45 -1.95 4.61
C GLU A 79 7.95 -2.20 4.36
N ASN A 80 7.23 -1.19 3.88
CA ASN A 80 5.79 -1.27 3.58
C ASN A 80 5.52 -1.55 2.10
N VAL A 81 6.54 -1.54 1.25
CA VAL A 81 6.38 -1.57 -0.22
C VAL A 81 6.97 -2.84 -0.82
N GLU A 82 6.14 -3.57 -1.57
CA GLU A 82 6.59 -4.70 -2.39
C GLU A 82 7.14 -4.22 -3.74
N CYS A 83 8.42 -3.84 -3.77
CA CYS A 83 9.07 -3.42 -5.00
C CYS A 83 9.84 -4.55 -5.70
N GLY A 84 9.66 -4.68 -7.02
CA GLY A 84 10.38 -5.62 -7.87
C GLY A 84 9.58 -6.89 -8.18
N VAL A 85 9.52 -7.23 -9.46
CA VAL A 85 8.79 -8.36 -10.08
C VAL A 85 8.98 -9.73 -9.37
N PRO A 86 8.04 -10.68 -9.60
CA PRO A 86 7.32 -11.39 -8.55
C PRO A 86 8.25 -12.24 -7.67
N ALA A 87 8.51 -11.76 -6.45
CA ALA A 87 8.88 -12.69 -5.39
C ALA A 87 7.69 -13.62 -5.16
N LYS A 88 7.85 -14.88 -5.56
CA LYS A 88 7.02 -16.01 -5.13
C LYS A 88 6.67 -15.81 -3.65
N LYS A 89 5.39 -15.55 -3.36
CA LYS A 89 4.84 -15.54 -2.00
C LYS A 89 5.37 -16.77 -1.27
N THR A 90 6.29 -16.59 -0.34
CA THR A 90 5.98 -17.08 0.99
C THR A 90 4.91 -16.11 1.48
N PRO A 91 3.69 -16.58 1.80
CA PRO A 91 2.67 -15.67 2.31
C PRO A 91 3.18 -15.13 3.64
N THR A 92 3.79 -13.94 3.61
CA THR A 92 3.83 -13.09 4.77
C THR A 92 2.38 -12.65 4.94
N PRO A 93 1.68 -13.02 6.02
CA PRO A 93 0.31 -12.61 6.21
C PRO A 93 0.30 -11.08 6.22
N THR A 94 -0.37 -10.49 5.23
CA THR A 94 -0.67 -9.06 5.22
C THR A 94 -1.38 -8.74 6.54
N SER A 95 -1.13 -7.58 7.13
CA SER A 95 -1.72 -7.17 8.41
C SER A 95 -3.23 -7.39 8.51
N SER A 96 -3.97 -7.28 7.40
CA SER A 96 -5.41 -7.61 7.37
C SER A 96 -5.69 -9.10 7.16
N SER A 97 -4.83 -9.84 6.44
CA SER A 97 -5.00 -11.27 6.17
C SER A 97 -4.95 -12.11 7.43
N ILE A 98 -4.11 -11.73 8.42
CA ILE A 98 -4.08 -12.44 9.70
C ILE A 98 -5.47 -12.42 10.36
N CYS A 99 -6.21 -11.32 10.26
CA CYS A 99 -7.52 -11.26 10.88
C CYS A 99 -8.57 -12.15 10.21
N PHE A 100 -8.40 -12.45 8.92
CA PHE A 100 -9.25 -13.41 8.21
C PHE A 100 -8.95 -14.87 8.62
N ASP A 101 -7.74 -15.15 9.12
CA ASP A 101 -7.35 -16.49 9.59
C ASP A 101 -7.91 -16.80 10.99
N TYR A 102 -8.12 -15.77 11.82
CA TYR A 102 -8.57 -15.92 13.22
C TYR A 102 -10.08 -15.76 13.40
N GLY A 103 -10.75 -14.99 12.53
CA GLY A 103 -12.16 -14.67 12.71
C GLY A 103 -12.90 -14.36 11.41
N SER A 104 -14.23 -14.46 11.46
CA SER A 104 -15.11 -14.19 10.33
C SER A 104 -16.14 -13.14 10.71
N CYS A 105 -16.15 -12.02 10.00
CA CYS A 105 -17.07 -10.93 10.31
C CYS A 105 -18.51 -11.19 9.86
N PRO A 106 -19.50 -10.69 10.62
CA PRO A 106 -20.88 -10.65 10.14
C PRO A 106 -20.97 -9.72 8.92
N ALA A 107 -21.85 -10.05 7.98
CA ALA A 107 -22.01 -9.30 6.72
C ALA A 107 -22.37 -7.81 6.94
N TYR A 108 -23.01 -7.49 8.07
CA TYR A 108 -23.41 -6.14 8.44
C TYR A 108 -23.10 -5.86 9.91
N ASP A 109 -22.79 -4.61 10.23
CA ASP A 109 -22.53 -4.16 11.59
C ASP A 109 -23.82 -4.18 12.42
N GLY A 110 -23.76 -4.78 13.61
CA GLY A 110 -24.89 -4.87 14.55
C GLY A 110 -24.87 -3.76 15.60
N GLN A 111 -25.65 -3.93 16.67
CA GLN A 111 -25.61 -3.02 17.83
C GLN A 111 -24.28 -3.04 18.58
N GLY A 112 -23.46 -4.09 18.40
CA GLY A 112 -22.14 -4.21 19.00
C GLY A 112 -21.07 -4.51 17.95
N SER A 113 -19.86 -4.00 18.17
CA SER A 113 -18.69 -4.37 17.39
C SER A 113 -18.23 -5.78 17.74
N VAL A 114 -17.76 -6.50 16.73
CA VAL A 114 -17.17 -7.84 16.90
C VAL A 114 -15.67 -7.72 16.87
N TYR A 115 -14.99 -8.37 17.82
CA TYR A 115 -13.54 -8.36 17.95
C TYR A 115 -12.98 -9.78 18.06
N TYR A 116 -11.71 -9.94 17.68
CA TYR A 116 -10.95 -11.18 17.86
C TYR A 116 -9.59 -10.88 18.45
N ALA A 117 -9.20 -11.62 19.48
CA ALA A 117 -7.83 -11.63 19.98
C ALA A 117 -6.89 -12.32 18.99
N LEU A 118 -5.64 -11.87 18.98
CA LEU A 118 -4.54 -12.47 18.22
C LEU A 118 -3.48 -12.98 19.19
N PRO A 119 -2.60 -13.91 18.77
CA PRO A 119 -1.49 -14.37 19.61
C PRO A 119 -0.47 -13.28 19.90
N ASP A 120 -0.36 -12.28 19.01
CA ASP A 120 0.29 -11.02 19.36
C ASP A 120 -0.69 -10.21 20.20
N CYS A 121 -0.55 -10.31 21.52
CA CYS A 121 -1.38 -9.63 22.50
C CYS A 121 -1.45 -8.11 22.33
N THR A 122 -0.47 -7.51 21.66
CA THR A 122 -0.47 -6.07 21.38
C THR A 122 -1.39 -5.70 20.22
N LYS A 123 -2.08 -6.68 19.62
CA LYS A 123 -2.93 -6.51 18.45
C LYS A 123 -4.25 -7.25 18.60
N PHE A 124 -5.25 -6.79 17.87
CA PHE A 124 -6.56 -7.40 17.82
C PHE A 124 -7.23 -7.08 16.49
N CYS A 125 -8.27 -7.83 16.16
CA CYS A 125 -9.07 -7.61 14.97
C CYS A 125 -10.42 -7.03 15.36
N GLN A 126 -10.93 -6.07 14.59
CA GLN A 126 -12.27 -5.53 14.74
C GLN A 126 -13.00 -5.61 13.39
N CYS A 127 -14.25 -6.07 13.42
CA CYS A 127 -15.10 -6.11 12.25
C CYS A 127 -15.69 -4.74 11.92
N SER A 128 -15.71 -4.41 10.64
CA SER A 128 -16.58 -3.37 10.09
C SER A 128 -17.07 -3.77 8.69
N ASN A 129 -18.38 -3.68 8.47
CA ASN A 129 -19.06 -3.91 7.20
C ASN A 129 -18.64 -5.23 6.49
N GLY A 130 -18.58 -6.33 7.24
CA GLY A 130 -18.22 -7.64 6.68
C GLY A 130 -16.73 -7.93 6.55
N ALA A 131 -15.85 -6.98 6.92
CA ALA A 131 -14.41 -7.17 6.84
C ALA A 131 -13.74 -6.99 8.22
N PRO A 132 -12.82 -7.88 8.62
CA PRO A 132 -12.01 -7.70 9.81
C PRO A 132 -10.79 -6.81 9.50
N PHE A 133 -10.50 -5.89 10.40
CA PHE A 133 -9.37 -4.97 10.31
C PHE A 133 -8.46 -5.16 11.52
N LEU A 134 -7.15 -5.11 11.30
CA LEU A 134 -6.15 -5.22 12.34
C LEU A 134 -5.95 -3.87 13.04
N PHE A 135 -5.98 -3.91 14.36
CA PHE A 135 -5.66 -2.79 15.23
C PHE A 135 -4.50 -3.16 16.16
N SER A 136 -3.74 -2.15 16.57
CA SER A 136 -2.69 -2.28 17.58
C SER A 136 -3.10 -1.53 18.83
N CYS A 137 -2.85 -2.13 19.98
CA CYS A 137 -2.99 -1.49 21.26
C CYS A 137 -1.93 -0.39 21.45
N PRO A 138 -2.21 0.62 22.28
CA PRO A 138 -1.20 1.57 22.72
C PRO A 138 0.01 0.85 23.34
N ALA A 139 1.17 1.50 23.28
CA ALA A 139 2.41 0.91 23.76
C ALA A 139 2.31 0.39 25.20
N GLY A 140 2.64 -0.88 25.39
CA GLY A 140 2.63 -1.55 26.70
C GLY A 140 1.28 -2.10 27.16
N LEU A 141 0.23 -2.00 26.33
CA LEU A 141 -1.09 -2.57 26.61
C LEU A 141 -1.36 -3.81 25.76
N HIS A 142 -2.13 -4.74 26.31
CA HIS A 142 -2.56 -5.98 25.66
C HIS A 142 -4.08 -5.97 25.45
N PHE A 143 -4.55 -6.59 24.38
CA PHE A 143 -5.98 -6.70 24.14
C PHE A 143 -6.61 -7.68 25.12
N ASN A 144 -7.62 -7.20 25.84
CA ASN A 144 -8.46 -7.97 26.74
C ASN A 144 -9.76 -8.36 26.03
N GLU A 145 -9.90 -9.63 25.66
CA GLU A 145 -11.07 -10.12 24.92
C GLU A 145 -12.36 -10.16 25.75
N ASN A 146 -12.26 -10.22 27.08
CA ASN A 146 -13.42 -10.22 27.97
C ASN A 146 -14.14 -8.87 27.97
N PHE A 147 -13.37 -7.79 27.84
CA PHE A 147 -13.89 -6.41 27.84
C PHE A 147 -13.79 -5.72 26.48
N ASN A 148 -13.15 -6.35 25.49
CA ASN A 148 -12.87 -5.82 24.16
C ASN A 148 -12.15 -4.46 24.18
N VAL A 149 -11.14 -4.34 25.05
CA VAL A 149 -10.33 -3.11 25.22
C VAL A 149 -8.86 -3.45 25.35
N CYS A 150 -7.99 -2.49 25.05
CA CYS A 150 -6.58 -2.60 25.40
C CYS A 150 -6.40 -2.27 26.88
N ASP A 151 -5.85 -3.22 27.63
CA ASP A 151 -5.70 -3.17 29.08
C ASP A 151 -4.27 -3.51 29.49
N TRP A 152 -3.96 -3.41 30.77
CA TRP A 152 -2.66 -3.80 31.28
C TRP A 152 -2.42 -5.30 31.10
N PRO A 153 -1.19 -5.73 30.77
CA PRO A 153 -0.89 -7.15 30.51
C PRO A 153 -1.32 -8.12 31.61
N VAL A 154 -1.32 -7.68 32.88
CA VAL A 154 -1.71 -8.49 34.04
C VAL A 154 -3.21 -8.74 34.12
N ASP A 155 -4.01 -7.84 33.55
CA ASP A 155 -5.48 -7.86 33.58
C ASP A 155 -6.07 -8.38 32.26
N ALA A 156 -5.32 -8.26 31.17
CA ALA A 156 -5.72 -8.72 29.84
C ALA A 156 -5.77 -10.26 29.71
N ASP A 157 -5.03 -10.97 30.57
CA ASP A 157 -4.93 -12.45 30.59
C ASP A 157 -4.79 -13.08 29.20
N CYS A 158 -3.97 -12.46 28.35
CA CYS A 158 -3.73 -12.91 26.99
C CYS A 158 -3.02 -14.27 26.99
N ALA A 159 -3.62 -15.26 26.33
CA ALA A 159 -3.18 -16.65 26.30
C ALA A 159 -2.26 -16.98 25.11
#